data_AF-A0A7V6UVN0-F1
#
_entry.id   AF-A0A7V6UVN0-F1
#
_cell.length_a   1.000
_cell.length_b   1.000
_cell.length_c   1.000
_cell.angle_alpha   90.00
_cell.angle_beta   90.00
_cell.angle_gamma   90.00
#
_symmetry.space_group_name_H-M   'P 1'
#
loop_
_entity.id
_entity.type
_entity.pdbx_description
1 polymer ?
#
loop_
_entity_poly.entity_id
_entity_poly.type
_entity_poly.pdbx_seq_one_letter_code
_entity_poly.pdbx_strand_id
1 'polypeptide(L)'
;MAKKAEKRVITDADVKKKAVKLVIAHLKRKISKDFIGSEHIKNWITEMDELLKKPEFNLIEYIDMRKRLNDVIERTIDEEMRFKLRDSWYSLGKALDKKVKRE
;
A
#
# COMPACT_ATOMS: atom_id res chain seq x y z
N MET A 1 3.79 -12.14 37.35
CA MET A 1 4.38 -10.83 37.01
C MET A 1 3.80 -10.36 35.68
N ALA A 2 2.86 -9.42 35.70
CA ALA A 2 2.27 -8.87 34.48
C ALA A 2 3.28 -7.90 33.84
N LYS A 3 3.81 -8.23 32.65
CA LYS A 3 4.60 -7.28 31.85
C LYS A 3 3.68 -6.10 31.51
N LYS A 4 3.89 -4.96 32.17
CA LYS A 4 3.32 -3.67 31.77
C LYS A 4 3.67 -3.49 30.29
N ALA A 5 2.67 -3.56 29.43
CA ALA A 5 2.84 -3.17 28.04
C ALA A 5 3.19 -1.69 28.04
N GLU A 6 4.47 -1.37 27.86
CA GLU A 6 4.89 -0.01 27.53
C GLU A 6 4.00 0.49 26.41
N LYS A 7 3.27 1.59 26.64
CA LYS A 7 2.45 2.23 25.62
C LYS A 7 3.38 2.61 24.48
N ARG A 8 3.46 1.78 23.43
CA ARG A 8 4.20 2.11 22.20
C ARG A 8 3.67 3.45 21.72
N VAL A 9 4.54 4.46 21.70
CA VAL A 9 4.25 5.74 21.08
C VAL A 9 4.04 5.46 19.60
N ILE A 10 2.79 5.59 19.14
CA ILE A 10 2.45 5.39 17.73
C ILE A 10 2.93 6.63 16.98
N THR A 11 3.80 6.44 16.00
CA THR A 11 4.28 7.52 15.14
C THR A 11 3.44 7.67 13.87
N ASP A 12 3.58 8.78 13.16
CA ASP A 12 2.96 8.98 11.84
C ASP A 12 3.38 7.87 10.86
N ALA A 13 4.65 7.45 10.93
CA ALA A 13 5.18 6.36 10.12
C ALA A 13 4.44 5.02 10.38
N ASP A 14 4.12 4.72 11.65
CA ASP A 14 3.37 3.51 12.01
C ASP A 14 1.94 3.55 11.43
N VAL A 15 1.27 4.70 11.52
CA VAL A 15 -0.08 4.89 10.97
C VAL A 15 -0.07 4.74 9.45
N LYS A 16 0.91 5.35 8.78
CA LYS A 16 1.09 5.23 7.32
C LYS A 16 1.38 3.79 6.92
N LYS A 17 2.35 3.11 7.53
CA LYS A 17 2.66 1.68 7.26
C LYS A 17 1.42 0.81 7.42
N LYS A 18 0.64 0.99 8.49
CA LYS A 18 -0.59 0.21 8.73
C LYS A 18 -1.65 0.47 7.66
N ALA A 19 -1.85 1.74 7.28
CA ALA A 19 -2.81 2.10 6.24
C ALA A 19 -2.40 1.56 4.87
N VAL A 20 -1.12 1.63 4.53
CA VAL A 20 -0.57 1.04 3.31
C VAL A 20 -0.79 -0.47 3.29
N LYS A 21 -0.47 -1.19 4.37
CA LYS A 21 -0.73 -2.65 4.47
C LYS A 21 -2.19 -3.01 4.17
N LEU A 22 -3.14 -2.20 4.65
CA LEU A 22 -4.56 -2.40 4.37
C LEU A 22 -4.88 -2.23 2.89
N VAL A 23 -4.32 -1.21 2.22
CA VAL A 23 -4.46 -1.01 0.77
C VAL A 23 -3.92 -2.22 0.00
N ILE A 24 -2.75 -2.74 0.38
CA ILE A 24 -2.16 -3.92 -0.27
C ILE A 24 -3.03 -5.16 -0.07
N ALA A 25 -3.59 -5.37 1.12
CA ALA A 25 -4.52 -6.46 1.38
C ALA A 25 -5.78 -6.37 0.50
N HIS A 26 -6.34 -5.17 0.30
CA HIS A 26 -7.47 -4.96 -0.61
C HIS A 26 -7.08 -5.21 -2.07
N LEU A 27 -5.88 -4.78 -2.48
CA LEU A 27 -5.40 -4.96 -3.83
C LEU A 27 -5.18 -6.46 -4.16
N LYS A 28 -4.58 -7.24 -3.24
CA LYS A 28 -4.47 -8.71 -3.34
C LYS A 28 -5.83 -9.39 -3.55
N ARG A 29 -6.87 -8.94 -2.85
CA ARG A 29 -8.24 -9.46 -3.02
C ARG A 29 -8.82 -9.11 -4.39
N LYS A 30 -8.55 -7.91 -4.92
CA LYS A 30 -9.05 -7.47 -6.23
C LYS A 30 -8.43 -8.26 -7.39
N ILE A 31 -7.15 -8.64 -7.27
CA ILE A 31 -6.42 -9.39 -8.30
C ILE A 31 -6.47 -10.92 -8.12
N SER A 32 -7.44 -11.44 -7.35
CA SER A 32 -7.56 -12.88 -7.11
C SER A 32 -7.96 -13.67 -8.36
N LYS A 33 -8.48 -12.99 -9.40
CA LYS A 33 -8.70 -13.55 -10.73
C LYS A 33 -7.55 -13.10 -11.62
N ASP A 34 -6.98 -14.04 -12.37
CA ASP A 34 -5.97 -13.71 -13.37
C ASP A 34 -6.60 -12.93 -14.53
N PHE A 35 -5.87 -11.91 -14.97
CA PHE A 35 -6.16 -11.11 -16.15
C PHE A 35 -4.85 -10.73 -16.84
N ILE A 36 -4.96 -10.28 -18.08
CA ILE A 36 -3.81 -9.87 -18.90
C ILE A 36 -3.09 -8.71 -18.19
N GLY A 37 -1.80 -8.92 -17.87
CA GLY A 37 -0.98 -7.93 -17.15
C GLY A 37 -1.07 -8.01 -15.61
N SER A 38 -1.81 -8.97 -15.05
CA SER A 38 -1.90 -9.16 -13.59
C SER A 38 -0.54 -9.46 -12.94
N GLU A 39 0.41 -10.05 -13.67
CA GLU A 39 1.78 -10.30 -13.22
C GLU A 39 2.51 -9.02 -12.81
N HIS A 40 2.35 -7.92 -13.56
CA HIS A 40 2.96 -6.63 -13.22
C HIS A 40 2.49 -6.13 -11.86
N ILE A 41 1.23 -6.39 -11.52
CA ILE A 41 0.63 -5.97 -10.26
C ILE A 41 1.07 -6.91 -9.13
N LYS A 42 1.13 -8.22 -9.39
CA LYS A 42 1.67 -9.22 -8.45
C LYS A 42 3.13 -8.90 -8.09
N ASN A 43 3.94 -8.52 -9.08
CA ASN A 43 5.33 -8.10 -8.89
C ASN A 43 5.41 -6.82 -8.06
N TRP A 44 4.63 -5.80 -8.42
CA TRP A 44 4.56 -4.55 -7.66
C TRP A 44 4.13 -4.77 -6.20
N ILE A 45 3.16 -5.65 -5.94
CA ILE A 45 2.74 -6.04 -4.59
C ILE A 45 3.90 -6.65 -3.81
N THR A 46 4.67 -7.53 -4.46
CA THR A 46 5.80 -8.23 -3.84
C THR A 46 6.88 -7.24 -3.43
N GLU A 47 7.28 -6.34 -4.33
CA GLU A 47 8.22 -5.25 -4.02
C GLU A 47 7.71 -4.37 -2.87
N MET A 48 6.40 -4.10 -2.84
CA MET A 48 5.78 -3.30 -1.79
C MET A 48 5.77 -4.01 -0.43
N ASP A 49 5.53 -5.32 -0.41
CA ASP A 49 5.62 -6.14 0.80
C ASP A 49 7.07 -6.17 1.33
N GLU A 50 8.06 -6.21 0.45
CA GLU A 50 9.48 -6.10 0.84
C GLU A 50 9.81 -4.73 1.42
N LEU A 51 9.34 -3.65 0.80
CA LEU A 51 9.48 -2.30 1.32
C LEU A 51 8.86 -2.17 2.73
N LEU A 52 7.69 -2.79 2.95
CA LEU A 52 6.99 -2.78 4.23
C LEU A 52 7.69 -3.59 5.34
N LYS A 53 8.61 -4.50 5.00
CA LYS A 53 9.42 -5.24 5.97
C LYS A 53 10.58 -4.41 6.52
N LYS A 54 10.97 -3.33 5.84
CA LYS A 54 12.05 -2.45 6.31
C LYS A 54 11.67 -1.83 7.68
N PRO A 55 12.62 -1.70 8.62
CA PRO A 55 12.35 -1.08 9.91
C PRO A 55 11.98 0.40 9.75
N GLU A 56 12.69 1.11 8.89
CA GLU A 56 12.49 2.54 8.63
C GLU A 56 11.33 2.79 7.65
N PHE A 57 10.72 3.97 7.73
CA PHE A 57 9.70 4.41 6.78
C PHE A 57 10.25 5.58 5.97
N ASN A 58 10.67 5.32 4.74
CA ASN A 58 11.13 6.37 3.84
C ASN A 58 10.01 6.77 2.88
N LEU A 59 9.37 7.92 3.14
CA LEU A 59 8.25 8.41 2.33
C LEU A 59 8.55 8.49 0.82
N ILE A 60 9.80 8.77 0.44
CA ILE A 60 10.21 8.88 -0.97
C ILE A 60 10.04 7.53 -1.68
N GLU A 61 10.42 6.42 -1.04
CA GLU A 61 10.26 5.07 -1.61
C GLU A 61 8.77 4.73 -1.82
N TYR A 62 7.90 5.14 -0.89
CA TYR A 62 6.45 4.90 -1.04
C TYR A 62 5.81 5.77 -2.12
N ILE A 63 6.31 6.99 -2.31
CA ILE A 63 5.88 7.86 -3.42
C ILE A 63 6.30 7.24 -4.76
N ASP A 64 7.51 6.70 -4.85
CA ASP A 64 7.99 5.99 -6.04
C ASP A 64 7.12 4.77 -6.36
N MET A 65 6.84 3.94 -5.35
CA MET A 65 5.93 2.80 -5.51
C MET A 65 4.54 3.24 -5.99
N ARG A 66 4.02 4.36 -5.50
CA ARG A 66 2.73 4.89 -5.97
C ARG A 66 2.78 5.34 -7.43
N LYS A 67 3.90 5.89 -7.91
CA LYS A 67 4.07 6.24 -9.34
C LYS A 67 4.09 4.97 -10.20
N ARG A 68 4.90 3.97 -9.81
CA ARG A 68 4.96 2.68 -10.52
C ARG A 68 3.60 2.00 -10.62
N LEU A 69 2.79 2.06 -9.56
CA LEU A 69 1.42 1.54 -9.61
C LEU A 69 0.56 2.28 -10.66
N ASN A 70 0.70 3.60 -10.80
CA ASN A 70 0.00 4.35 -11.84
C ASN A 70 0.40 3.89 -13.24
N ASP A 71 1.70 3.68 -13.47
CA ASP A 71 2.20 3.22 -14.78
C ASP A 71 1.62 1.84 -15.14
N VAL A 72 1.50 0.94 -14.16
CA VAL A 72 0.87 -0.37 -14.33
C VAL A 72 -0.63 -0.24 -14.64
N ILE A 73 -1.33 0.70 -13.98
CA ILE A 73 -2.75 0.98 -14.23
C ILE A 73 -2.96 1.48 -15.66
N GLU A 74 -2.12 2.40 -16.13
CA GLU A 74 -2.22 2.96 -17.49
C GLU A 74 -2.03 1.91 -18.58
N ARG A 75 -1.24 0.86 -18.29
CA ARG A 75 -1.01 -0.27 -19.20
C ARG A 75 -2.05 -1.39 -19.07
N THR A 76 -2.94 -1.33 -18.08
CA THR A 76 -3.98 -2.34 -17.88
C THR A 76 -5.09 -2.13 -18.91
N ILE A 77 -5.31 -3.10 -19.81
CA ILE A 77 -6.30 -3.00 -20.89
C ILE A 77 -7.73 -3.14 -20.36
N ASP A 78 -7.94 -4.06 -19.41
CA ASP A 78 -9.24 -4.31 -18.79
C ASP A 78 -9.73 -3.06 -18.03
N GLU A 79 -10.82 -2.47 -18.51
CA GLU A 79 -11.36 -1.22 -17.99
C GLU A 79 -11.90 -1.37 -16.55
N GLU A 80 -12.62 -2.45 -16.27
CA GLU A 80 -13.17 -2.72 -14.93
C GLU A 80 -12.03 -2.86 -13.92
N MET A 81 -10.98 -3.58 -14.30
CA MET A 81 -9.79 -3.76 -13.48
C MET A 81 -9.02 -2.45 -13.31
N ARG A 82 -8.85 -1.68 -14.40
CA ARG A 82 -8.21 -0.36 -14.35
C ARG A 82 -8.92 0.57 -13.35
N PHE A 83 -10.25 0.57 -13.34
CA PHE A 83 -11.04 1.35 -12.38
C PHE A 83 -10.78 0.89 -10.93
N LYS A 84 -10.83 -0.43 -10.67
CA LYS A 84 -10.57 -1.00 -9.34
C LYS A 84 -9.16 -0.71 -8.84
N LEU A 85 -8.16 -0.72 -9.72
CA LEU A 85 -6.78 -0.42 -9.36
C LEU A 85 -6.57 1.08 -9.12
N ARG A 86 -7.20 1.95 -9.93
CA ARG A 86 -7.17 3.40 -9.73
C ARG A 86 -7.77 3.83 -8.39
N ASP A 87 -8.85 3.17 -7.96
CA ASP A 87 -9.39 3.34 -6.61
C ASP A 87 -8.37 2.97 -5.51
N SER A 88 -7.65 1.85 -5.68
CA SER A 88 -6.58 1.47 -4.75
C SER A 88 -5.41 2.46 -4.77
N TRP A 89 -5.03 2.99 -5.93
CA TRP A 89 -3.98 4.00 -6.08
C TRP A 89 -4.34 5.33 -5.38
N TYR A 90 -5.61 5.74 -5.46
CA TYR A 90 -6.11 6.89 -4.72
C TYR A 90 -6.08 6.66 -3.21
N SER A 91 -6.52 5.47 -2.77
CA SER A 91 -6.45 5.04 -1.37
C SER A 91 -5.01 4.99 -0.85
N LEU A 92 -4.05 4.57 -1.67
CA LEU A 92 -2.63 4.60 -1.35
C LEU A 92 -2.15 6.03 -1.11
N GLY A 93 -2.54 6.99 -1.96
CA GLY A 93 -2.22 8.41 -1.76
C GLY A 93 -2.73 8.93 -0.41
N LYS A 94 -3.99 8.63 -0.07
CA LYS A 94 -4.55 8.95 1.25
C LYS A 94 -3.82 8.28 2.41
N ALA A 95 -3.38 7.04 2.23
CA ALA A 95 -2.63 6.32 3.25
C ALA A 95 -1.28 7.00 3.57
N LEU A 96 -0.61 7.58 2.58
CA LEU A 96 0.66 8.30 2.74
C LEU A 96 0.49 9.68 3.40
N ASP A 97 -0.71 10.27 3.32
CA ASP A 97 -1.02 11.54 3.96
C ASP A 97 -1.43 11.39 5.45
N LYS A 98 -1.81 10.18 5.89
CA LYS A 98 -2.27 9.95 7.26
C LYS A 98 -1.24 10.38 8.32
N LYS A 99 -1.76 10.97 9.39
CA LYS A 99 -1.00 11.37 10.59
C LYS A 99 -1.69 10.81 11.83
N VAL A 100 -0.94 10.69 12.91
CA VAL A 100 -1.49 10.35 14.23
C VAL A 100 -2.50 11.42 14.61
N LYS A 101 -3.71 10.99 15.00
CA LYS A 101 -4.69 11.89 15.58
C LYS A 101 -4.13 12.38 16.92
N ARG A 102 -3.83 13.67 17.00
CA ARG A 102 -3.58 14.34 18.27
C ARG A 102 -4.95 14.62 18.87
N GLU A 103 -5.28 13.95 19.97
CA GLU A 103 -6.43 14.26 20.82
C GLU A 103 -6.19 15.57 21.58
#